data_AF-A0A9D1WUT4-F1
#
_entry.id   AF-A0A9D1WUT4-F1
#
_cell.length_a   1.000
_cell.length_b   1.000
_cell.length_c   1.000
_cell.angle_alpha   90.00
_cell.angle_beta   90.00
_cell.angle_gamma   90.00
#
_symmetry.space_group_name_H-M   'P 1'
#
loop_
_entity.id
_entity.type
_entity.pdbx_description
1 polymer ?
#
loop_
_entity_poly.entity_id
_entity_poly.type
_entity_poly.pdbx_seq_one_letter_code
_entity_poly.pdbx_strand_id
1 'polypeptide(L)'
;MDKKTLKQYIPLKREQEMIEKKLDRLEEREDDVPVVYGKVKGSAPEFPYIETHMTVAMDEPKKMDHIIRQRMINEKRKDHVDALLIEIEEFIADIPDSVNRQIFELIFLKGKTQKHVAHQVGLERSSISKRIDRCLQLSHNSQK
;
A
#
# COMPACT_ATOMS: atom_id res chain seq x y z
N MET A 1 17.66 -7.11 6.25
CA MET A 1 16.70 -6.09 6.71
C MET A 1 17.40 -5.03 7.56
N ASP A 2 17.04 -3.75 7.40
CA ASP A 2 17.71 -2.63 8.06
C ASP A 2 16.86 -1.99 9.18
N LYS A 3 17.53 -1.44 10.19
CA LYS A 3 16.84 -0.67 11.26
C LYS A 3 16.08 0.55 10.73
N LYS A 4 16.54 1.12 9.60
CA LYS A 4 15.89 2.26 8.95
C LYS A 4 14.57 1.86 8.30
N THR A 5 14.51 0.72 7.61
CA THR A 5 13.29 0.22 6.96
C THR A 5 12.25 -0.15 8.00
N LEU A 6 12.64 -0.86 9.07
CA LEU A 6 11.73 -1.21 10.17
C LEU A 6 11.07 0.01 10.85
N LYS A 7 11.79 1.14 10.96
CA LYS A 7 11.23 2.38 11.51
C LYS A 7 10.21 3.03 10.59
N GLN A 8 10.23 2.74 9.29
CA GLN A 8 9.27 3.28 8.33
C GLN A 8 7.90 2.59 8.43
N TYR A 9 7.76 1.48 9.15
CA TYR A 9 6.48 0.74 9.23
C TYR A 9 5.28 1.63 9.60
N ILE A 10 5.37 2.41 10.68
CA ILE A 10 4.25 3.27 11.13
C ILE A 10 3.94 4.38 10.12
N PRO A 11 4.94 5.14 9.59
CA PRO A 11 4.72 6.05 8.48
C PRO A 11 4.09 5.39 7.25
N LEU A 12 4.57 4.22 6.84
CA LEU A 12 4.05 3.47 5.69
C LEU A 12 2.59 3.06 5.89
N LYS A 13 2.22 2.61 7.10
CA LYS A 13 0.83 2.29 7.42
C LYS A 13 -0.08 3.52 7.36
N ARG A 14 0.39 4.68 7.82
CA ARG A 14 -0.34 5.96 7.65
C ARG A 14 -0.44 6.37 6.18
N GLU A 15 0.61 6.13 5.41
CA GLU A 15 0.62 6.38 3.98
C GLU A 15 -0.40 5.50 3.24
N GLN A 16 -0.46 4.21 3.58
CA GLN A 16 -1.47 3.27 3.08
C GLN A 16 -2.89 3.80 3.33
N GLU A 17 -3.21 4.18 4.57
CA GLU A 17 -4.51 4.77 4.92
C GLU A 17 -4.81 6.07 4.14
N MET A 18 -3.80 6.90 3.88
CA MET A 18 -3.96 8.11 3.08
C MET A 18 -4.20 7.81 1.60
N ILE A 19 -3.59 6.75 1.07
CA ILE A 19 -3.78 6.32 -0.32
C ILE A 19 -5.19 5.72 -0.48
N GLU A 20 -5.64 4.90 0.46
CA GLU A 20 -7.01 4.35 0.46
C GLU A 20 -8.06 5.46 0.44
N LYS A 21 -7.95 6.44 1.36
CA LYS A 21 -8.85 7.61 1.37
C LYS A 21 -8.82 8.42 0.07
N LYS A 22 -7.70 8.41 -0.67
CA LYS A 22 -7.62 9.06 -1.98
C LYS A 22 -8.31 8.24 -3.07
N LEU A 23 -8.23 6.92 -3.00
CA LEU A 23 -8.93 6.02 -3.92
C LEU A 23 -10.44 6.11 -3.71
N ASP A 24 -10.92 6.13 -2.46
CA ASP A 24 -12.34 6.30 -2.13
C ASP A 24 -12.88 7.61 -2.72
N ARG A 25 -12.15 8.72 -2.54
CA ARG A 25 -12.52 10.03 -3.14
C ARG A 25 -12.47 10.03 -4.66
N LEU A 26 -11.68 9.16 -5.29
CA LEU A 26 -11.64 9.05 -6.75
C LEU A 26 -12.82 8.23 -7.26
N GLU A 27 -13.27 7.23 -6.50
CA GLU A 27 -14.49 6.46 -6.77
C GLU A 27 -15.72 7.36 -6.71
N GLU A 28 -15.88 8.15 -5.64
CA GLU A 28 -16.97 9.16 -5.54
C GLU A 28 -16.98 10.12 -6.74
N ARG A 29 -15.80 10.54 -7.21
CA ARG A 29 -15.66 11.44 -8.37
C ARG A 29 -15.93 10.76 -9.70
N GLU A 30 -15.77 9.45 -9.79
CA GLU A 30 -16.08 8.64 -10.97
C GLU A 30 -17.60 8.54 -11.15
N ASP A 31 -18.33 8.31 -10.05
CA ASP A 31 -19.79 8.25 -10.03
C ASP A 31 -20.44 9.58 -10.47
N ASP A 32 -19.77 10.71 -10.21
CA ASP A 32 -20.22 12.06 -10.57
C ASP A 32 -19.87 12.49 -12.01
N VAL A 33 -19.21 11.64 -12.82
CA VAL A 33 -18.82 12.02 -14.18
C VAL A 33 -20.06 12.15 -15.06
N PRO A 34 -20.27 13.31 -15.74
CA PRO A 34 -21.46 13.49 -16.56
C PRO A 34 -21.40 12.62 -17.82
N VAL A 35 -22.54 12.04 -18.15
CA VAL A 35 -22.75 11.32 -19.40
C VAL A 35 -22.88 12.32 -20.55
N VAL A 36 -22.04 12.17 -21.57
CA VAL A 36 -22.04 12.92 -22.82
C VAL A 36 -22.46 12.02 -23.98
N TYR A 37 -23.06 12.62 -25.01
CA TYR A 37 -23.55 11.90 -26.16
C TYR A 37 -22.66 12.16 -27.38
N GLY A 38 -22.00 11.11 -27.85
CA GLY A 38 -21.19 11.12 -29.07
C GLY A 38 -21.98 10.60 -30.28
N LYS A 39 -21.86 11.26 -31.43
CA LYS A 39 -22.34 10.69 -32.69
C LYS A 39 -21.25 9.83 -33.30
N VAL A 40 -21.58 8.58 -33.60
CA VAL A 40 -20.67 7.64 -34.27
C VAL A 40 -21.27 7.16 -35.59
N LYS A 41 -20.41 6.87 -36.56
CA LYS A 41 -20.78 6.22 -37.81
C LYS A 41 -20.77 4.71 -37.59
N GLY A 42 -21.81 4.03 -38.07
CA GLY A 42 -21.90 2.59 -38.12
C GLY A 42 -22.48 2.14 -39.46
N SER A 43 -22.73 0.85 -39.59
CA SER A 43 -23.47 0.28 -40.71
C SER A 43 -24.68 -0.49 -40.19
N ALA A 44 -25.72 -0.59 -41.00
CA ALA A 44 -26.82 -1.52 -40.73
C ALA A 44 -26.26 -2.92 -40.45
N PRO A 45 -26.78 -3.67 -39.46
CA PRO A 45 -26.25 -5.00 -39.12
C PRO A 45 -26.56 -6.06 -40.20
N GLU A 46 -27.55 -5.80 -41.05
CA GLU A 46 -28.01 -6.72 -42.08
C GLU A 46 -27.67 -6.21 -43.48
N PHE A 47 -27.42 -7.12 -44.42
CA PHE A 47 -27.09 -6.78 -45.80
C PHE A 47 -28.31 -6.18 -46.53
N PRO A 48 -28.15 -5.08 -47.29
CA PRO A 48 -26.91 -4.36 -47.56
C PRO A 48 -26.49 -3.43 -46.40
N TYR A 49 -25.19 -3.45 -46.04
CA TYR A 49 -24.59 -2.70 -44.94
C TYR A 49 -24.57 -1.18 -45.17
N ILE A 50 -25.74 -0.54 -45.13
CA ILE A 50 -25.92 0.89 -45.37
C ILE A 50 -25.31 1.70 -44.22
N GLU A 51 -24.61 2.80 -44.52
CA GLU A 51 -24.06 3.71 -43.49
C GLU A 51 -25.19 4.31 -42.65
N THR A 52 -25.06 4.22 -41.33
CA THR A 52 -25.98 4.78 -40.34
C THR A 52 -25.22 5.62 -39.32
N HIS A 53 -25.92 6.56 -38.68
CA HIS A 53 -25.39 7.32 -37.57
C HIS A 53 -26.16 6.96 -36.30
N MET A 54 -25.45 6.68 -35.23
CA MET A 54 -26.05 6.41 -33.92
C MET A 54 -25.45 7.34 -32.87
N THR A 55 -26.25 7.61 -31.83
CA THR A 55 -25.80 8.39 -30.69
C THR A 55 -25.48 7.44 -29.55
N VAL A 56 -24.24 7.48 -29.08
CA VAL A 56 -23.74 6.65 -27.98
C VAL A 56 -23.55 7.54 -26.75
N ALA A 57 -24.12 7.11 -25.64
CA ALA A 57 -23.87 7.69 -24.33
C ALA A 57 -22.53 7.18 -23.80
N MET A 58 -21.68 8.08 -23.31
CA MET A 58 -20.40 7.75 -22.69
C MET A 58 -20.10 8.76 -21.58
N ASP A 59 -19.29 8.38 -20.60
CA ASP A 59 -18.81 9.34 -19.62
C ASP A 59 -17.90 10.38 -20.27
N GLU A 60 -17.86 11.60 -19.73
CA GLU A 60 -17.02 12.65 -20.27
C GLU A 60 -15.54 12.19 -20.34
N PRO A 61 -15.00 11.96 -21.56
CA PRO A 61 -13.83 11.11 -21.73
C PRO A 61 -12.58 11.72 -21.09
N LYS A 62 -12.43 13.05 -21.14
CA LYS A 62 -11.29 13.76 -20.53
C LYS A 62 -11.28 13.66 -19.01
N LYS A 63 -12.46 13.71 -18.38
CA LYS A 63 -12.57 13.59 -16.91
C LYS A 63 -12.29 12.16 -16.50
N MET A 64 -12.87 11.20 -17.22
CA MET A 64 -12.67 9.78 -16.98
C MET A 64 -11.19 9.39 -17.13
N ASP A 65 -10.52 9.80 -18.21
CA ASP A 65 -9.08 9.55 -18.43
C ASP A 65 -8.21 10.07 -17.29
N HIS A 66 -8.53 11.26 -16.76
CA HIS A 66 -7.81 11.82 -15.62
C HIS A 66 -8.00 10.98 -14.36
N ILE A 67 -9.22 10.52 -14.08
CA ILE A 67 -9.53 9.66 -12.93
C ILE A 67 -8.79 8.33 -13.03
N ILE A 68 -8.87 7.66 -14.19
CA ILE A 68 -8.18 6.38 -14.44
C ILE A 68 -6.67 6.54 -14.22
N ARG A 69 -6.05 7.60 -14.77
CA ARG A 69 -4.62 7.85 -14.58
C ARG A 69 -4.28 8.06 -13.10
N GLN A 70 -5.10 8.81 -12.37
CA GLN A 70 -4.86 9.11 -10.97
C GLN A 70 -5.03 7.87 -10.08
N ARG A 71 -6.03 7.03 -10.37
CA ARG A 71 -6.24 5.70 -9.76
C ARG A 71 -5.01 4.82 -9.96
N MET A 72 -4.56 4.65 -11.21
CA MET A 72 -3.40 3.83 -11.54
C MET A 72 -2.12 4.25 -10.80
N ILE A 73 -1.88 5.55 -10.62
CA ILE A 73 -0.72 6.05 -9.86
C ILE A 73 -0.84 5.70 -8.38
N ASN A 74 -2.02 5.87 -7.79
CA ASN A 74 -2.26 5.59 -6.39
C ASN A 74 -2.21 4.08 -6.08
N GLU A 75 -2.77 3.24 -6.95
CA GLU A 75 -2.72 1.78 -6.83
C GLU A 75 -1.28 1.27 -6.88
N LYS A 76 -0.48 1.69 -7.87
CA LYS A 76 0.94 1.32 -7.93
C LYS A 76 1.71 1.71 -6.67
N ARG A 77 1.37 2.88 -6.12
CA ARG A 77 1.99 3.36 -4.88
C ARG A 77 1.51 2.54 -3.67
N LYS A 78 0.24 2.14 -3.63
CA LYS A 78 -0.33 1.24 -2.62
C LYS A 78 0.40 -0.10 -2.66
N ASP A 79 0.49 -0.73 -3.82
CA ASP A 79 1.15 -2.03 -3.99
C ASP A 79 2.61 -2.00 -3.48
N HIS A 80 3.32 -0.91 -3.76
CA HIS A 80 4.68 -0.73 -3.26
C HIS A 80 4.75 -0.62 -1.73
N VAL A 81 3.84 0.16 -1.12
CA VAL A 81 3.75 0.31 0.33
C VAL A 81 3.37 -1.02 0.98
N ASP A 82 2.39 -1.73 0.43
CA ASP A 82 1.91 -3.01 0.93
C ASP A 82 3.01 -4.08 0.87
N ALA A 83 3.77 -4.14 -0.22
CA ALA A 83 4.93 -5.03 -0.33
C ALA A 83 5.97 -4.77 0.76
N LEU A 84 6.29 -3.50 1.03
CA LEU A 84 7.25 -3.13 2.09
C LEU A 84 6.72 -3.47 3.50
N LEU A 85 5.42 -3.29 3.74
CA LEU A 85 4.80 -3.66 5.00
C LEU A 85 4.86 -5.18 5.23
N ILE A 86 4.53 -5.97 4.21
CA ILE A 86 4.61 -7.43 4.24
C ILE A 86 6.05 -7.87 4.50
N GLU A 87 7.04 -7.32 3.80
CA GLU A 87 8.45 -7.65 3.99
C GLU A 87 8.92 -7.41 5.44
N ILE A 88 8.43 -6.33 6.07
CA ILE A 88 8.71 -6.02 7.48
C ILE A 88 8.03 -7.03 8.42
N GLU A 89 6.77 -7.37 8.16
CA GLU A 89 6.01 -8.29 8.99
C GLU A 89 6.56 -9.72 8.92
N GLU A 90 6.88 -10.20 7.71
CA GLU A 90 7.54 -11.49 7.47
C GLU A 90 8.89 -11.56 8.18
N PHE A 91 9.73 -10.53 8.05
CA PHE A 91 11.00 -10.48 8.75
C PHE A 91 10.86 -10.61 10.26
N ILE A 92 9.85 -9.95 10.85
CA ILE A 92 9.60 -10.04 12.29
C ILE A 92 9.10 -11.44 12.66
N ALA A 93 8.19 -12.02 11.86
CA ALA A 93 7.66 -13.36 12.08
C ALA A 93 8.75 -14.43 12.07
N ASP A 94 9.71 -14.30 11.16
CA ASP A 94 10.84 -15.23 10.97
C ASP A 94 11.88 -15.20 12.10
N ILE A 95 11.81 -14.22 13.02
CA ILE A 95 12.71 -14.19 14.19
C ILE A 95 12.45 -15.44 15.05
N PRO A 96 13.46 -16.30 15.30
CA PRO A 96 13.23 -17.58 15.98
C PRO A 96 12.96 -17.42 17.48
N ASP A 97 13.64 -16.48 18.14
CA ASP A 97 13.46 -16.23 19.58
C ASP A 97 12.16 -15.46 19.83
N SER A 98 11.23 -16.08 20.56
CA SER A 98 9.91 -15.49 20.88
C SER A 98 10.04 -14.13 21.57
N VAL A 99 11.01 -13.99 22.48
CA VAL A 99 11.23 -12.73 23.23
C VAL A 99 11.69 -11.63 22.28
N ASN A 100 12.65 -11.92 21.39
CA ASN A 100 13.08 -10.96 20.37
C ASN A 100 11.92 -10.61 19.42
N ARG A 101 11.12 -11.57 18.98
CA ARG A 101 9.94 -11.31 18.14
C ARG A 101 8.99 -10.31 18.80
N GLN A 102 8.62 -10.55 20.06
CA GLN A 102 7.78 -9.63 20.83
C GLN A 102 8.40 -8.24 21.00
N ILE A 103 9.71 -8.15 21.23
CA ILE A 103 10.42 -6.86 21.30
C ILE A 103 10.27 -6.09 19.99
N PHE A 104 10.46 -6.75 18.84
CA PHE A 104 10.34 -6.12 17.53
C PHE A 104 8.90 -5.67 17.24
N GLU A 105 7.91 -6.51 17.49
CA GLU A 105 6.49 -6.16 17.33
C GLU A 105 6.10 -4.93 18.16
N LEU A 106 6.48 -4.91 19.44
CA LEU A 106 6.13 -3.81 20.34
C LEU A 106 6.79 -2.50 19.91
N ILE A 107 8.05 -2.54 19.47
CA ILE A 107 8.81 -1.33 19.10
C ILE A 107 8.43 -0.82 17.73
N PHE A 108 8.47 -1.69 16.70
CA PHE A 108 8.36 -1.27 15.30
C PHE A 108 6.92 -1.26 14.81
N LEU A 109 6.10 -2.27 15.17
CA LEU A 109 4.70 -2.32 14.74
C LEU A 109 3.80 -1.45 15.62
N LYS A 110 4.00 -1.50 16.95
CA LYS A 110 3.17 -0.76 17.92
C LYS A 110 3.77 0.56 18.39
N GLY A 111 4.97 0.92 17.94
CA GLY A 111 5.59 2.23 18.22
C GLY A 111 5.94 2.46 19.70
N LYS A 112 6.11 1.41 20.50
CA LYS A 112 6.43 1.54 21.92
C LYS A 112 7.89 1.92 22.13
N THR A 113 8.16 2.66 23.21
CA THR A 113 9.54 3.01 23.58
C THR A 113 10.26 1.79 24.15
N GLN A 114 11.58 1.72 23.97
CA GLN A 114 12.39 0.65 24.55
C GLN A 114 12.22 0.54 26.07
N LYS A 115 12.03 1.66 26.78
CA LYS A 115 11.81 1.66 28.24
C LYS A 115 10.51 0.93 28.61
N HIS A 116 9.43 1.19 27.88
CA HIS A 116 8.15 0.52 28.10
C HIS A 116 8.26 -0.98 27.80
N VAL A 117 8.90 -1.35 26.70
CA VAL A 117 9.12 -2.75 26.33
C VAL A 117 10.00 -3.48 27.35
N ALA A 118 11.02 -2.81 27.90
CA ALA A 118 11.88 -3.38 28.95
C ALA A 118 11.07 -3.77 30.18
N HIS A 119 10.21 -2.85 30.63
CA HIS A 119 9.31 -3.10 31.74
C HIS A 119 8.33 -4.25 31.44
N GLN A 120 7.77 -4.30 30.23
CA GLN A 120 6.81 -5.33 29.84
C GLN A 120 7.41 -6.74 29.73
N VAL A 121 8.64 -6.84 29.22
CA VAL A 121 9.34 -8.11 28.99
C VAL A 121 10.21 -8.52 30.19
N GLY A 122 10.29 -7.67 31.23
CA GLY A 122 11.11 -7.93 32.42
C GLY A 122 12.61 -7.86 32.16
N LEU A 123 13.04 -7.06 31.18
CA LEU A 123 14.44 -6.90 30.79
C LEU A 123 14.94 -5.48 31.04
N GLU A 124 16.26 -5.33 31.14
CA GLU A 124 16.88 -4.01 31.14
C GLU A 124 16.78 -3.34 29.76
N ARG A 125 16.64 -2.01 29.73
CA ARG A 125 16.58 -1.24 28.48
C ARG A 125 17.83 -1.44 27.60
N SER A 126 19.01 -1.62 28.20
CA SER A 126 20.24 -1.86 27.44
C SER A 126 20.24 -3.22 26.73
N SER A 127 19.66 -4.24 27.36
CA SER A 127 19.47 -5.59 26.80
C SER A 127 18.60 -5.58 25.56
N ILE A 128 17.56 -4.73 25.52
CA ILE A 128 16.73 -4.57 24.31
C ILE A 128 17.55 -4.08 23.13
N SER A 129 18.36 -3.02 23.31
CA SER A 129 19.15 -2.50 22.19
C SER A 129 20.13 -3.55 21.67
N LYS A 130 20.84 -4.25 22.58
CA LYS A 130 21.78 -5.31 22.22
C LYS A 130 21.10 -6.46 21.47
N ARG A 131 19.89 -6.86 21.89
CA ARG A 131 19.09 -7.90 21.22
C ARG A 131 18.69 -7.48 19.80
N ILE A 132 18.18 -6.26 19.64
CA ILE A 132 17.83 -5.71 18.32
C ILE A 132 19.04 -5.70 17.40
N ASP A 133 20.16 -5.13 17.86
CA ASP A 133 21.35 -4.99 17.03
C ASP A 133 21.94 -6.37 16.67
N ARG A 134 21.90 -7.35 17.59
CA ARG A 134 22.30 -8.74 17.32
C ARG A 134 21.40 -9.42 16.28
N CYS A 135 20.07 -9.30 16.39
CA CYS A 135 19.14 -9.87 15.41
C CYS A 135 19.40 -9.31 14.01
N LEU A 136 19.63 -8.01 13.90
CA LEU A 136 19.93 -7.37 12.62
C LEU A 136 21.28 -7.81 12.05
N GLN A 137 22.32 -7.95 12.88
CA GLN A 137 23.63 -8.46 12.45
C GLN A 137 23.57 -9.90 11.94
N LEU A 138 22.85 -10.78 12.65
CA LEU A 138 22.67 -12.17 12.22
C LEU A 138 21.93 -12.25 10.89
N SER A 139 20.90 -11.42 10.69
CA SER A 139 20.18 -11.35 9.41
C SER A 139 21.07 -10.90 8.25
N HIS A 140 21.99 -9.95 8.49
CA HIS A 140 22.91 -9.45 7.46
C HIS A 140 23.98 -10.47 7.07
N ASN A 141 24.47 -11.25 8.04
CA ASN A 141 25.47 -12.28 7.79
C ASN A 141 24.89 -13.52 7.09
N SER A 142 23.58 -13.78 7.24
CA SER A 142 22.90 -14.91 6.59
C SER A 142 22.59 -14.66 5.10
N GLN A 143 22.74 -13.43 4.61
CA GLN A 143 22.47 -13.04 3.22
C GLN A 143 23.74 -12.99 2.34
N LYS A 144 24.91 -13.34 2.89
CA LYS A 144 26.18 -13.51 2.16
C LYS A 144 26.45 -14.99 1.89
#